data_AF-D7DSE1-F1
#
_entry.id   AF-D7DSE1-F1
#
_cell.length_a   1.000
_cell.length_b   1.000
_cell.length_c   1.000
_cell.angle_alpha   90.00
_cell.angle_beta   90.00
_cell.angle_gamma   90.00
#
_symmetry.space_group_name_H-M   'P 1'
#
loop_
_entity.id
_entity.type
_entity.pdbx_description
1 polymer ?
#
loop_
_entity_poly.entity_id
_entity_poly.type
_entity_poly.pdbx_seq_one_letter_code
_entity_poly.pdbx_strand_id
1 'polypeptide(L)'
;MYKILKMVENMEDNELKDFVDVLYQYYINKEINLSDGKLKQYGIFREVDELLIYDKKGPLYISLHNFNEIPLFRTEIESIEYIKSMKLTPETPYDELTEFEKGMLTENLIQKAKNKVPIGYKKLIEDVLMGNDYWIINKNGEKTHLCKYVAYLNALCKIGKLNEAKYALKTKSMENHMENLKDYRILLAKSISIFDNLIPKNIKYANIDYKFMGKRRRHEEYSMLCQYVHVNKNLSETIMSKLGLNNNSLLKKYYPVLVHTAYTNPDISYLMPFFIFDGFENVSVYAKIPKLLKLKYNIDFKGMDLTGNNIYFGNWSKKQLKSYLRPGERV
;
A
#
# COMPACT_ATOMS: atom_id res chain seq x y z
N MET A 1 0.07 -11.61 4.52
CA MET A 1 -0.70 -12.44 3.57
C MET A 1 0.04 -13.69 3.10
N TYR A 2 1.28 -13.64 2.60
CA TYR A 2 1.99 -14.88 2.18
C TYR A 2 2.12 -15.93 3.29
N LYS A 3 2.37 -15.50 4.54
CA LYS A 3 2.34 -16.41 5.71
C LYS A 3 0.97 -17.06 5.95
N ILE A 4 -0.12 -16.37 5.59
CA ILE A 4 -1.49 -16.89 5.72
C ILE A 4 -1.75 -17.96 4.68
N LEU A 5 -1.34 -17.72 3.42
CA LEU A 5 -1.40 -18.74 2.37
C LEU A 5 -0.71 -20.04 2.82
N LYS A 6 0.57 -19.94 3.22
CA LYS A 6 1.32 -21.09 3.76
C LYS A 6 0.66 -21.76 4.96
N MET A 7 0.01 -20.97 5.81
CA MET A 7 -0.69 -21.49 6.98
C MET A 7 -1.89 -22.34 6.57
N VAL A 8 -2.65 -21.94 5.54
CA VAL A 8 -3.87 -22.64 5.10
C VAL A 8 -3.61 -23.71 4.04
N GLU A 9 -2.49 -23.68 3.31
CA GLU A 9 -2.12 -24.67 2.27
C GLU A 9 -2.23 -26.13 2.78
N ASN A 10 -1.84 -26.38 4.03
CA ASN A 10 -1.84 -27.72 4.64
C ASN A 10 -3.13 -28.06 5.41
N MET A 11 -4.17 -27.22 5.37
CA MET A 11 -5.45 -27.51 6.03
C MET A 11 -6.36 -28.34 5.13
N GLU A 12 -7.29 -29.12 5.70
CA GLU A 12 -8.30 -29.85 4.92
C GLU A 12 -9.49 -28.96 4.50
N ASP A 13 -9.56 -27.74 5.05
CA ASP A 13 -10.64 -26.79 4.85
C ASP A 13 -10.47 -26.04 3.51
N ASN A 14 -11.02 -26.61 2.43
CA ASN A 14 -10.94 -26.03 1.08
C ASN A 14 -11.68 -24.70 0.96
N GLU A 15 -12.79 -24.50 1.69
CA GLU A 15 -13.52 -23.23 1.69
C GLU A 15 -12.65 -22.10 2.28
N LEU A 16 -11.95 -22.38 3.37
CA LEU A 16 -11.00 -21.44 3.97
C LEU A 16 -9.82 -21.13 3.05
N LYS A 17 -9.31 -22.11 2.29
CA LYS A 17 -8.25 -21.89 1.29
C LYS A 17 -8.71 -20.95 0.19
N ASP A 18 -9.87 -21.22 -0.41
CA ASP A 18 -10.45 -20.38 -1.46
C ASP A 18 -10.68 -18.95 -0.95
N PHE A 19 -11.22 -18.81 0.27
CA PHE A 19 -11.42 -17.50 0.89
C PHE A 19 -10.08 -16.75 1.07
N VAL A 20 -9.04 -17.42 1.56
CA VAL A 20 -7.71 -16.81 1.72
C VAL A 20 -7.11 -16.41 0.37
N ASP A 21 -7.32 -17.20 -0.67
CA ASP A 21 -6.88 -16.85 -2.03
C ASP A 21 -7.57 -15.58 -2.53
N VAL A 22 -8.87 -15.43 -2.26
CA VAL A 22 -9.61 -14.17 -2.54
C VAL A 22 -9.00 -12.99 -1.79
N LEU A 23 -8.71 -13.13 -0.49
CA LEU A 23 -8.06 -12.09 0.30
C LEU A 23 -6.65 -11.77 -0.21
N TYR A 24 -5.92 -12.77 -0.70
CA TYR A 24 -4.59 -12.59 -1.26
C TYR A 24 -4.62 -11.84 -2.59
N GLN A 25 -5.58 -12.16 -3.47
CA GLN A 25 -5.83 -11.41 -4.70
C GLN A 25 -6.12 -9.94 -4.39
N TYR A 26 -7.02 -9.67 -3.45
CA TYR A 26 -7.30 -8.31 -2.99
C TYR A 26 -6.05 -7.63 -2.41
N TYR A 27 -5.26 -8.32 -1.59
CA TYR A 27 -4.04 -7.76 -1.00
C TYR A 27 -3.04 -7.28 -2.05
N ILE A 28 -2.83 -8.05 -3.12
CA ILE A 28 -1.87 -7.72 -4.18
C ILE A 28 -2.44 -6.67 -5.14
N ASN A 29 -3.68 -6.86 -5.57
CA ASN A 29 -4.25 -6.12 -6.69
C ASN A 29 -5.10 -4.93 -6.27
N LYS A 30 -5.62 -4.92 -5.04
CA LYS A 30 -6.72 -4.05 -4.57
C LYS A 30 -8.02 -4.24 -5.35
N GLU A 31 -8.12 -5.33 -6.10
CA GLU A 31 -9.24 -5.70 -6.95
C GLU A 31 -9.45 -7.22 -6.86
N ILE A 32 -10.71 -7.67 -6.88
CA ILE A 32 -11.06 -9.09 -6.86
C ILE A 32 -11.78 -9.43 -8.16
N ASN A 33 -11.25 -10.38 -8.93
CA ASN A 33 -11.88 -10.80 -10.18
C ASN A 33 -12.88 -11.96 -9.95
N LEU A 34 -13.95 -11.66 -9.21
CA LEU A 34 -15.07 -12.57 -8.97
C LEU A 34 -16.40 -11.86 -9.18
N SER A 35 -17.44 -12.63 -9.52
CA SER A 35 -18.81 -12.13 -9.55
C SER A 35 -19.33 -11.85 -8.14
N ASP A 36 -20.27 -10.92 -8.02
CA ASP A 36 -20.82 -10.53 -6.72
C ASP A 36 -21.50 -11.70 -5.99
N GLY A 37 -22.10 -12.63 -6.74
CA GLY A 37 -22.65 -13.87 -6.19
C GLY A 37 -21.59 -14.73 -5.49
N LYS A 38 -20.39 -14.84 -6.07
CA LYS A 38 -19.26 -15.56 -5.44
C LYS A 38 -18.69 -14.77 -4.26
N LEU A 39 -18.55 -13.45 -4.36
CA LEU A 39 -18.10 -12.61 -3.24
C LEU A 39 -19.03 -12.76 -2.03
N LYS A 40 -20.35 -12.77 -2.26
CA LYS A 40 -21.36 -12.92 -1.21
C LYS A 40 -21.25 -14.25 -0.46
N GLN A 41 -20.83 -15.34 -1.11
CA GLN A 41 -20.54 -16.62 -0.44
C GLN A 41 -19.43 -16.47 0.60
N TYR A 42 -18.41 -15.65 0.31
CA TYR A 42 -17.36 -15.32 1.26
C TYR A 42 -17.75 -14.23 2.27
N GLY A 43 -18.97 -13.69 2.20
CA GLY A 43 -19.40 -12.54 3.01
C GLY A 43 -18.73 -11.23 2.60
N ILE A 44 -18.21 -11.15 1.37
CA ILE A 44 -17.60 -9.96 0.79
C ILE A 44 -18.65 -9.22 -0.07
N PHE A 45 -18.67 -7.90 0.03
CA PHE A 45 -19.53 -7.01 -0.75
C PHE A 45 -18.66 -6.05 -1.54
N ARG A 46 -19.03 -5.82 -2.79
CA ARG A 46 -18.41 -4.82 -3.65
C ARG A 46 -19.34 -3.61 -3.74
N GLU A 47 -18.79 -2.43 -3.52
CA GLU A 47 -19.40 -1.16 -3.88
C GLU A 47 -18.64 -0.63 -5.10
N VAL A 48 -19.36 -0.18 -6.12
CA VAL A 48 -18.79 0.22 -7.43
C VAL A 48 -18.76 1.74 -7.49
N ASP A 49 -17.77 2.29 -8.20
CA ASP A 49 -17.58 3.73 -8.38
C ASP A 49 -17.51 4.51 -7.04
N GLU A 50 -16.76 3.95 -6.11
CA GLU A 50 -16.58 4.45 -4.75
C GLU A 50 -15.23 5.15 -4.56
N LEU A 51 -15.16 6.08 -3.60
CA LEU A 51 -13.92 6.75 -3.25
C LEU A 51 -12.95 5.78 -2.56
N LEU A 52 -11.76 5.59 -3.12
CA LEU A 52 -10.75 4.62 -2.70
C LEU A 52 -9.81 5.18 -1.60
N ILE A 53 -10.38 5.51 -0.43
CA ILE A 53 -9.62 5.93 0.76
C ILE A 53 -9.46 4.78 1.76
N TYR A 54 -8.40 4.82 2.56
CA TYR A 54 -8.13 3.78 3.56
C TYR A 54 -9.07 3.90 4.76
N ASP A 55 -9.61 2.79 5.28
CA ASP A 55 -10.46 2.74 6.49
C ASP A 55 -11.64 3.73 6.48
N LYS A 56 -12.72 3.42 5.76
CA LYS A 56 -13.94 4.24 5.71
C LYS A 56 -14.72 4.29 7.03
N LYS A 57 -14.40 3.43 8.00
CA LYS A 57 -14.99 3.38 9.36
C LYS A 57 -14.17 4.13 10.42
N GLY A 58 -12.99 4.63 10.06
CA GLY A 58 -12.16 5.44 10.94
C GLY A 58 -12.48 6.93 10.80
N PRO A 59 -11.84 7.79 11.61
CA PRO A 59 -11.94 9.23 11.45
C PRO A 59 -11.53 9.65 10.02
N LEU A 60 -12.41 10.38 9.34
CA LEU A 60 -12.24 10.75 7.93
C LEU A 60 -10.91 11.46 7.67
N TYR A 61 -10.46 12.34 8.57
CA TYR A 61 -9.19 13.05 8.39
C TYR A 61 -7.98 12.11 8.34
N ILE A 62 -8.01 10.99 9.07
CA ILE A 62 -6.93 9.99 9.04
C ILE A 62 -6.95 9.27 7.69
N SER A 63 -8.13 8.91 7.21
CA SER A 63 -8.34 8.22 5.93
C SER A 63 -7.87 9.06 4.74
N LEU A 64 -8.17 10.36 4.76
CA LEU A 64 -7.74 11.32 3.74
C LEU A 64 -6.24 11.65 3.84
N HIS A 65 -5.71 11.87 5.05
CA HIS A 65 -4.28 12.13 5.24
C HIS A 65 -3.40 10.97 4.74
N ASN A 66 -3.81 9.73 5.03
CA ASN A 66 -3.05 8.53 4.65
C ASN A 66 -3.16 8.16 3.16
N PHE A 67 -3.95 8.89 2.37
CA PHE A 67 -4.04 8.66 0.93
C PHE A 67 -2.73 9.07 0.23
N ASN A 68 -1.97 8.07 -0.24
CA ASN A 68 -0.59 8.25 -0.70
C ASN A 68 -0.36 7.97 -2.20
N GLU A 69 -1.40 7.70 -2.98
CA GLU A 69 -1.26 7.62 -4.45
C GLU A 69 -1.02 9.01 -5.06
N ILE A 70 -1.68 10.03 -4.48
CA ILE A 70 -1.42 11.45 -4.72
C ILE A 70 -1.48 12.09 -3.34
N PRO A 71 -0.34 12.44 -2.71
CA PRO A 71 -0.34 12.94 -1.34
C PRO A 71 -1.03 14.30 -1.29
N LEU A 72 -2.32 14.38 -0.95
CA LEU A 72 -3.09 15.63 -1.02
C LEU A 72 -2.88 16.54 0.19
N PHE A 73 -2.50 15.95 1.32
CA PHE A 73 -2.31 16.61 2.62
C PHE A 73 -0.95 16.23 3.19
N ARG A 74 -0.18 17.21 3.65
CA ARG A 74 1.13 17.00 4.27
C ARG A 74 1.01 16.62 5.74
N THR A 75 -0.07 17.03 6.40
CA THR A 75 -0.32 16.79 7.82
C THR A 75 -1.78 16.39 8.05
N GLU A 76 -2.06 15.78 9.20
CA GLU A 76 -3.43 15.55 9.65
C GLU A 76 -4.20 16.87 9.80
N ILE A 77 -3.53 17.94 10.25
CA ILE A 77 -4.12 19.28 10.40
C ILE A 77 -4.64 19.81 9.07
N GLU A 78 -3.85 19.71 7.99
CA GLU A 78 -4.29 20.13 6.65
C GLU A 78 -5.54 19.35 6.20
N SER A 79 -5.61 18.06 6.54
CA SER A 79 -6.80 17.24 6.23
C SER A 79 -8.01 17.68 7.06
N ILE A 80 -7.82 17.98 8.35
CA ILE A 80 -8.88 18.46 9.25
C ILE A 80 -9.45 19.79 8.74
N GLU A 81 -8.58 20.75 8.42
CA GLU A 81 -8.98 22.07 7.92
C GLU A 81 -9.73 21.96 6.60
N TYR A 82 -9.27 21.07 5.70
CA TYR A 82 -9.94 20.82 4.44
C TYR A 82 -11.35 20.26 4.65
N ILE A 83 -11.53 19.25 5.51
CA ILE A 83 -12.85 18.68 5.81
C ILE A 83 -13.78 19.74 6.41
N LYS A 84 -13.28 20.54 7.36
CA LYS A 84 -14.04 21.65 7.97
C LYS A 84 -14.44 22.72 6.96
N SER A 85 -13.62 22.99 5.93
CA SER A 85 -13.97 23.95 4.89
C SER A 85 -15.20 23.54 4.07
N MET A 86 -15.51 22.24 4.03
CA MET A 86 -16.72 21.68 3.42
C MET A 86 -17.88 21.54 4.41
N LYS A 87 -17.75 22.05 5.64
CA LYS A 87 -18.72 21.92 6.74
C LYS A 87 -18.99 20.47 7.18
N LEU A 88 -18.04 19.58 6.93
CA LEU A 88 -18.07 18.20 7.41
C LEU A 88 -17.33 18.09 8.75
N THR A 89 -17.68 17.08 9.55
CA THR A 89 -16.98 16.75 10.80
C THR A 89 -15.80 15.82 10.52
N PRO A 90 -14.54 16.21 10.85
CA PRO A 90 -13.35 15.40 10.59
C PRO A 90 -13.36 13.99 11.18
N GLU A 91 -14.01 13.82 12.32
CA GLU A 91 -14.11 12.57 13.07
C GLU A 91 -15.20 11.64 12.54
N THR A 92 -16.18 12.15 11.80
CA THR A 92 -17.27 11.34 11.23
C THR A 92 -16.70 10.40 10.17
N PRO A 93 -16.89 9.07 10.31
CA PRO A 93 -16.47 8.11 9.30
C PRO A 93 -17.08 8.36 7.93
N TYR A 94 -16.37 8.00 6.87
CA TYR A 94 -16.86 8.16 5.49
C TYR A 94 -18.14 7.36 5.24
N ASP A 95 -18.27 6.16 5.83
CA ASP A 95 -19.45 5.32 5.65
C ASP A 95 -20.70 5.81 6.39
N GLU A 96 -20.54 6.81 7.27
CA GLU A 96 -21.63 7.50 7.97
C GLU A 96 -22.07 8.79 7.27
N LEU A 97 -21.33 9.24 6.24
CA LEU A 97 -21.72 10.40 5.44
C LEU A 97 -22.96 10.07 4.57
N THR A 98 -23.81 11.07 4.37
CA THR A 98 -24.88 10.99 3.38
C THR A 98 -24.33 10.93 1.96
N GLU A 99 -25.11 10.42 1.01
CA GLU A 99 -24.71 10.35 -0.40
C GLU A 99 -24.37 11.74 -0.98
N PHE A 100 -25.08 12.79 -0.54
CA PHE A 100 -24.75 14.17 -0.92
C PHE A 100 -23.37 14.60 -0.41
N GLU A 101 -23.07 14.32 0.86
CA GLU A 101 -21.76 14.67 1.46
C GLU A 101 -20.62 13.87 0.83
N LYS A 102 -20.84 12.57 0.52
CA LYS A 102 -19.88 11.75 -0.21
C LYS A 102 -19.62 12.30 -1.60
N GLY A 103 -20.66 12.69 -2.33
CA GLY A 103 -20.54 13.32 -3.65
C GLY A 103 -19.74 14.62 -3.59
N MET A 104 -20.11 15.52 -2.66
CA MET A 104 -19.40 16.79 -2.44
C MET A 104 -17.91 16.56 -2.10
N LEU A 105 -17.62 15.65 -1.16
CA LEU A 105 -16.24 15.33 -0.78
C LEU A 105 -15.44 14.79 -1.97
N THR A 106 -16.04 13.88 -2.73
CA THR A 106 -15.40 13.22 -3.87
C THR A 106 -15.05 14.22 -4.97
N GLU A 107 -16.00 15.08 -5.36
CA GLU A 107 -15.77 16.12 -6.36
C GLU A 107 -14.66 17.09 -5.93
N ASN A 108 -14.69 17.52 -4.67
CA ASN A 108 -13.67 18.42 -4.12
C ASN A 108 -12.28 17.76 -4.12
N LEU A 109 -12.17 16.48 -3.76
CA LEU A 109 -10.92 15.73 -3.77
C LEU A 109 -10.38 15.56 -5.19
N ILE A 110 -11.25 15.24 -6.16
CA ILE A 110 -10.89 15.15 -7.57
C ILE A 110 -10.31 16.48 -8.06
N GLN A 111 -10.94 17.62 -7.72
CA GLN A 111 -10.43 18.93 -8.14
C GLN A 111 -9.10 19.28 -7.46
N LYS A 112 -8.97 19.02 -6.15
CA LYS A 112 -7.71 19.21 -5.42
C LYS A 112 -6.59 18.39 -6.05
N ALA A 113 -6.85 17.13 -6.41
CA ALA A 113 -5.90 16.27 -7.09
C ALA A 113 -5.56 16.77 -8.51
N LYS A 114 -6.56 17.15 -9.32
CA LYS A 114 -6.36 17.74 -10.67
C LYS A 114 -5.51 19.01 -10.63
N ASN A 115 -5.60 19.81 -9.57
CA ASN A 115 -4.79 21.00 -9.38
C ASN A 115 -3.35 20.70 -8.95
N LYS A 116 -3.12 19.55 -8.29
CA LYS A 116 -1.80 19.13 -7.82
C LYS A 116 -0.96 18.45 -8.91
N VAL A 117 -1.60 17.77 -9.87
CA VAL A 117 -0.90 16.97 -10.88
C VAL A 117 -0.64 17.76 -12.19
N PRO A 118 0.42 17.42 -12.94
CA PRO A 118 0.65 18.01 -14.27
C PRO A 118 -0.48 17.70 -15.25
N ILE A 119 -0.67 18.57 -16.25
CA ILE A 119 -1.81 18.51 -17.20
C ILE A 119 -1.98 17.13 -17.85
N GLY A 120 -0.88 16.47 -18.21
CA GLY A 120 -0.89 15.14 -18.84
C GLY A 120 -1.36 13.99 -17.94
N TYR A 121 -1.64 14.24 -16.65
CA TYR A 121 -2.17 13.26 -15.70
C TYR A 121 -3.60 13.57 -15.25
N LYS A 122 -4.13 14.78 -15.51
CA LYS A 122 -5.44 15.21 -15.00
C LYS A 122 -6.60 14.30 -15.39
N LYS A 123 -6.54 13.69 -16.57
CA LYS A 123 -7.55 12.74 -17.07
C LYS A 123 -7.57 11.40 -16.33
N LEU A 124 -6.50 11.07 -15.59
CA LEU A 124 -6.35 9.81 -14.86
C LEU A 124 -6.73 9.93 -13.38
N ILE A 125 -7.12 11.13 -12.92
CA ILE A 125 -7.34 11.39 -11.49
C ILE A 125 -8.54 10.61 -10.97
N GLU A 126 -9.61 10.53 -11.75
CA GLU A 126 -10.80 9.75 -11.40
C GLU A 126 -10.44 8.27 -11.32
N ASP A 127 -9.73 7.71 -12.30
CA ASP A 127 -9.24 6.32 -12.27
C ASP A 127 -8.32 6.01 -11.07
N VAL A 128 -7.68 7.04 -10.48
CA VAL A 128 -6.86 6.89 -9.28
C VAL A 128 -7.71 6.86 -8.02
N LEU A 129 -8.63 7.80 -7.89
CA LEU A 129 -9.43 8.04 -6.68
C LEU A 129 -10.68 7.18 -6.58
N MET A 130 -11.22 6.72 -7.71
CA MET A 130 -12.48 5.99 -7.79
C MET A 130 -12.26 4.55 -8.23
N GLY A 131 -13.16 3.66 -7.84
CA GLY A 131 -13.21 2.29 -8.35
C GLY A 131 -14.02 1.38 -7.45
N ASN A 132 -13.75 0.08 -7.54
CA ASN A 132 -14.42 -0.92 -6.71
C ASN A 132 -13.85 -0.88 -5.30
N ASP A 133 -14.72 -0.70 -4.32
CA ASP A 133 -14.41 -0.83 -2.90
C ASP A 133 -15.06 -2.07 -2.30
N TYR A 134 -14.47 -2.60 -1.23
CA TYR A 134 -14.80 -3.93 -0.74
C TYR A 134 -15.00 -3.97 0.77
N TRP A 135 -16.06 -4.64 1.19
CA TRP A 135 -16.40 -4.83 2.60
C TRP A 135 -16.52 -6.30 2.93
N ILE A 136 -16.28 -6.67 4.19
CA ILE A 136 -16.53 -8.01 4.71
C ILE A 136 -17.54 -7.93 5.86
N ILE A 137 -18.49 -8.86 5.88
CA ILE A 137 -19.46 -9.02 6.96
C ILE A 137 -19.12 -10.27 7.77
N ASN A 138 -19.00 -10.12 9.09
CA ASN A 138 -18.80 -11.24 9.99
C ASN A 138 -20.12 -11.97 10.31
N LYS A 139 -20.05 -13.05 11.08
CA LYS A 139 -21.23 -13.85 11.45
C LYS A 139 -22.27 -13.08 12.29
N ASN A 140 -21.86 -11.99 12.95
CA ASN A 140 -22.73 -11.14 13.75
C ASN A 140 -23.37 -10.01 12.92
N GLY A 141 -23.12 -9.96 11.61
CA GLY A 141 -23.62 -8.91 10.73
C GLY A 141 -22.77 -7.64 10.72
N GLU A 142 -21.62 -7.62 11.39
CA GLU A 142 -20.77 -6.43 11.46
C GLU A 142 -20.00 -6.25 10.15
N LYS A 143 -20.22 -5.10 9.51
CA LYS A 143 -19.53 -4.67 8.29
C LYS A 143 -18.15 -4.11 8.63
N THR A 144 -17.09 -4.58 7.97
CA THR A 144 -15.71 -4.08 8.13
C THR A 144 -15.11 -3.79 6.75
N HIS A 145 -14.39 -2.68 6.62
CA HIS A 145 -13.71 -2.34 5.37
C HIS A 145 -12.63 -3.40 5.09
N LEU A 146 -12.66 -4.05 3.91
CA LEU A 146 -11.80 -5.20 3.61
C LEU A 146 -10.32 -4.85 3.69
N CYS A 147 -9.94 -3.61 3.34
CA CYS A 147 -8.57 -3.12 3.48
C CYS A 147 -8.06 -3.23 4.92
N LYS A 148 -8.92 -2.91 5.89
CA LYS A 148 -8.61 -2.91 7.33
C LYS A 148 -8.53 -4.34 7.85
N TYR A 149 -9.46 -5.20 7.43
CA TYR A 149 -9.45 -6.61 7.79
C TYR A 149 -8.19 -7.33 7.30
N VAL A 150 -7.79 -7.12 6.05
CA VAL A 150 -6.54 -7.68 5.49
C VAL A 150 -5.30 -7.10 6.17
N ALA A 151 -5.29 -5.80 6.48
CA ALA A 151 -4.20 -5.18 7.23
C ALA A 151 -4.06 -5.78 8.64
N TYR A 152 -5.17 -6.03 9.32
CA TYR A 152 -5.24 -6.67 10.63
C TYR A 152 -4.68 -8.10 10.59
N LEU A 153 -5.13 -8.93 9.66
CA LEU A 153 -4.60 -10.29 9.45
C LEU A 153 -3.09 -10.28 9.19
N ASN A 154 -2.63 -9.35 8.33
CA ASN A 154 -1.21 -9.22 8.03
C ASN A 154 -0.39 -8.81 9.26
N ALA A 155 -0.94 -7.96 10.13
CA ALA A 155 -0.30 -7.52 11.36
C ALA A 155 -0.13 -8.69 12.34
N LEU A 156 -1.18 -9.49 12.57
CA LEU A 156 -1.13 -10.70 13.42
C LEU A 156 -0.02 -11.67 12.98
N CYS A 157 0.10 -11.93 11.67
CA CYS A 157 1.15 -12.80 11.15
C CYS A 157 2.58 -12.24 11.29
N LYS A 158 2.75 -10.92 11.31
CA LYS A 158 4.07 -10.29 11.48
C LYS A 158 4.60 -10.44 12.91
N ILE A 159 3.69 -10.42 13.89
CA ILE A 159 3.99 -10.66 15.31
C ILE A 159 3.89 -12.13 15.74
N GLY A 160 3.60 -13.06 14.82
CA GLY A 160 3.57 -14.49 15.11
C GLY A 160 2.29 -15.00 15.79
N LYS A 161 1.24 -14.17 15.85
CA LYS A 161 -0.08 -14.51 16.40
C LYS A 161 -0.92 -15.26 15.36
N LEU A 162 -0.45 -16.46 14.98
CA LEU A 162 -1.04 -17.25 13.89
C LEU A 162 -2.39 -17.89 14.25
N ASN A 163 -2.58 -18.27 15.52
CA ASN A 163 -3.84 -18.84 15.99
C ASN A 163 -4.97 -17.80 15.94
N GLU A 164 -4.66 -16.57 16.33
CA GLU A 164 -5.54 -15.41 16.25
C GLU A 164 -5.87 -15.07 14.79
N ALA A 165 -4.87 -15.11 13.90
CA ALA A 165 -5.12 -14.93 12.47
C ALA A 165 -6.05 -16.02 11.91
N LYS A 166 -5.86 -17.28 12.31
CA LYS A 166 -6.72 -18.41 11.92
C LYS A 166 -8.14 -18.26 12.46
N TYR A 167 -8.29 -17.82 13.71
CA TYR A 167 -9.58 -17.52 14.30
C TYR A 167 -10.30 -16.41 13.53
N ALA A 168 -9.62 -15.28 13.30
CA ALA A 168 -10.15 -14.15 12.56
C ALA A 168 -10.59 -14.51 11.14
N LEU A 169 -9.89 -15.43 10.46
CA LEU A 169 -10.31 -15.94 9.14
C LEU A 169 -11.62 -16.74 9.22
N LYS A 170 -11.77 -17.62 10.22
CA LYS A 170 -12.97 -18.46 10.38
C LYS A 170 -14.20 -17.67 10.80
N THR A 171 -14.02 -16.64 11.63
CA THR A 171 -15.12 -15.82 12.14
C THR A 171 -15.38 -14.58 11.31
N LYS A 172 -14.39 -14.18 10.48
CA LYS A 172 -14.35 -12.90 9.76
C LYS A 172 -14.41 -11.69 10.70
N SER A 173 -14.09 -11.89 11.98
CA SER A 173 -14.11 -10.85 13.02
C SER A 173 -12.70 -10.37 13.36
N MET A 174 -12.62 -9.09 13.77
CA MET A 174 -11.41 -8.48 14.33
C MET A 174 -11.43 -8.42 15.87
N GLU A 175 -12.51 -8.89 16.52
CA GLU A 175 -12.73 -8.78 17.97
C GLU A 175 -11.62 -9.49 18.79
N ASN A 176 -11.29 -8.90 19.94
CA ASN A 176 -10.40 -9.40 20.99
C ASN A 176 -8.88 -9.55 20.71
N HIS A 177 -8.34 -9.01 19.61
CA HIS A 177 -6.88 -9.01 19.40
C HIS A 177 -6.26 -7.64 19.07
N MET A 178 -6.99 -6.55 19.33
CA MET A 178 -6.44 -5.18 19.16
C MET A 178 -5.29 -4.90 20.14
N GLU A 179 -5.36 -5.41 21.37
CA GLU A 179 -4.29 -5.29 22.36
C GLU A 179 -3.01 -5.98 21.88
N ASN A 180 -3.13 -7.17 21.28
CA ASN A 180 -2.00 -7.90 20.69
C ASN A 180 -1.28 -7.10 19.60
N LEU A 181 -1.94 -6.11 18.98
CA LEU A 181 -1.38 -5.28 17.92
C LEU A 181 -0.78 -3.97 18.42
N LYS A 182 -0.93 -3.61 19.70
CA LYS A 182 -0.49 -2.30 20.23
C LYS A 182 1.01 -2.10 20.04
N ASP A 183 1.82 -3.06 20.48
CA ASP A 183 3.29 -2.97 20.37
C ASP A 183 3.76 -2.97 18.92
N TYR A 184 3.10 -3.76 18.06
CA TYR A 184 3.38 -3.76 16.62
C TYR A 184 3.08 -2.40 15.99
N ARG A 185 1.95 -1.76 16.34
CA ARG A 185 1.58 -0.44 15.84
C ARG A 185 2.58 0.62 16.30
N ILE A 186 3.00 0.57 17.57
CA ILE A 186 4.02 1.47 18.12
C ILE A 186 5.35 1.31 17.35
N LEU A 187 5.82 0.07 17.17
CA LEU A 187 7.05 -0.20 16.42
C LEU A 187 6.93 0.21 14.95
N LEU A 188 5.78 -0.02 14.31
CA LEU A 188 5.54 0.39 12.93
C LEU A 188 5.56 1.92 12.80
N ALA A 189 4.87 2.64 13.68
CA ALA A 189 4.88 4.11 13.70
C ALA A 189 6.30 4.66 13.92
N LYS A 190 7.06 4.08 14.86
CA LYS A 190 8.48 4.41 15.05
C LYS A 190 9.31 4.13 13.80
N SER A 191 9.06 3.02 13.12
CA SER A 191 9.78 2.64 11.89
C SER A 191 9.52 3.64 10.76
N ILE A 192 8.26 4.05 10.58
CA ILE A 192 7.88 5.09 9.60
C ILE A 192 8.59 6.40 9.94
N SER A 193 8.49 6.87 11.18
CA SER A 193 9.12 8.12 11.62
C SER A 193 10.65 8.12 11.45
N ILE A 194 11.33 7.02 11.80
CA ILE A 194 12.78 6.91 11.60
C ILE A 194 13.13 6.91 10.11
N PHE A 195 12.36 6.19 9.29
CA PHE A 195 12.61 6.11 7.86
C PHE A 195 12.38 7.46 7.17
N ASP A 196 11.30 8.17 7.52
CA ASP A 196 11.00 9.51 7.00
C ASP A 196 12.11 10.52 7.32
N ASN A 197 12.69 10.45 8.51
CA ASN A 197 13.82 11.30 8.88
C ASN A 197 15.13 10.94 8.16
N LEU A 198 15.25 9.72 7.62
CA LEU A 198 16.43 9.26 6.92
C LEU A 198 16.35 9.53 5.41
N ILE A 199 15.16 9.58 4.82
CA ILE A 199 14.94 9.86 3.40
C ILE A 199 15.74 11.08 2.91
N PRO A 200 15.66 12.27 3.52
CA PRO A 200 16.33 13.47 3.00
C PRO A 200 17.84 13.31 2.82
N LYS A 201 18.48 12.49 3.68
CA LYS A 201 19.93 12.28 3.70
C LYS A 201 20.39 11.08 2.87
N ASN A 202 19.47 10.19 2.49
CA ASN A 202 19.81 8.89 1.89
C ASN A 202 19.13 8.63 0.55
N ILE A 203 18.18 9.47 0.14
CA ILE A 203 17.55 9.34 -1.16
C ILE A 203 18.57 9.56 -2.28
N LYS A 204 18.53 8.66 -3.25
CA LYS A 204 19.32 8.69 -4.47
C LYS A 204 18.38 8.59 -5.66
N TYR A 205 18.90 8.97 -6.82
CA TYR A 205 18.18 8.95 -8.08
C TYR A 205 18.93 8.10 -9.09
N ALA A 206 18.18 7.37 -9.90
CA ALA A 206 18.72 6.53 -10.96
C ALA A 206 17.69 6.42 -12.07
N ASN A 207 18.15 6.21 -13.29
CA ASN A 207 17.29 5.73 -14.34
C ASN A 207 17.11 4.23 -14.18
N ILE A 208 15.86 3.77 -14.15
CA ILE A 208 15.55 2.36 -14.26
C ILE A 208 15.26 2.05 -15.73
N ASP A 209 16.13 1.24 -16.31
CA ASP A 209 15.92 0.71 -17.65
C ASP A 209 14.99 -0.49 -17.54
N TYR A 210 13.80 -0.34 -18.12
CA TYR A 210 12.81 -1.39 -18.10
C TYR A 210 12.33 -1.71 -19.51
N LYS A 211 12.31 -3.01 -19.82
CA LYS A 211 11.64 -3.55 -21.00
C LYS A 211 10.24 -3.95 -20.58
N PHE A 212 9.23 -3.26 -21.08
CA PHE A 212 7.84 -3.67 -20.86
C PHE A 212 7.11 -3.98 -22.16
N MET A 213 6.05 -4.75 -22.02
CA MET A 213 5.08 -4.98 -23.09
C MET A 213 4.21 -3.74 -23.22
N GLY A 214 4.52 -2.88 -24.20
CA GLY A 214 3.70 -1.70 -24.49
C GLY A 214 2.28 -2.08 -24.92
N LYS A 215 1.35 -1.12 -24.84
CA LYS A 215 -0.07 -1.29 -25.27
C LYS A 215 -0.22 -1.82 -26.71
N ARG A 216 0.82 -1.71 -27.55
CA ARG A 216 0.86 -2.15 -28.95
C ARG A 216 1.61 -3.47 -29.20
N ARG A 217 1.88 -4.29 -28.17
CA ARG A 217 2.65 -5.55 -28.29
C ARG A 217 4.02 -5.37 -28.99
N ARG A 218 4.65 -4.21 -28.79
CA ARG A 218 6.06 -3.98 -29.11
C ARG A 218 6.84 -3.92 -27.80
N HIS A 219 8.04 -4.49 -27.79
CA HIS A 219 8.99 -4.24 -26.71
C HIS A 219 9.40 -2.78 -26.82
N GLU A 220 8.99 -1.98 -25.84
CA GLU A 220 9.46 -0.61 -25.68
C GLU A 220 10.47 -0.63 -24.53
N GLU A 221 11.68 -0.18 -24.82
CA GLU A 221 12.69 0.12 -23.81
C GLU A 221 12.37 1.51 -23.26
N TYR A 222 12.06 1.57 -21.96
CA TYR A 222 11.75 2.81 -21.29
C TYR A 222 12.74 3.00 -20.15
N SER A 223 13.49 4.08 -20.22
CA SER A 223 14.27 4.59 -19.09
C SER A 223 13.36 5.52 -18.31
N MET A 224 13.08 5.21 -17.05
CA MET A 224 12.30 6.07 -16.17
C MET A 224 13.16 6.52 -15.00
N LEU A 225 13.11 7.82 -14.68
CA LEU A 225 13.75 8.31 -13.47
C LEU A 225 13.02 7.73 -12.25
N CYS A 226 13.79 7.09 -11.38
CA CYS A 226 13.34 6.54 -10.13
C CYS A 226 14.15 7.12 -8.97
N GLN A 227 13.61 6.90 -7.77
CA GLN A 227 14.20 7.31 -6.51
C GLN A 227 14.35 6.10 -5.61
N TYR A 228 15.42 6.06 -4.83
CA TYR A 228 15.68 4.91 -3.99
C TYR A 228 16.45 5.25 -2.72
N VAL A 229 16.27 4.42 -1.70
CA VAL A 229 17.14 4.37 -0.51
C VAL A 229 17.87 3.04 -0.53
N HIS A 230 19.21 3.12 -0.42
CA HIS A 230 20.05 1.92 -0.28
C HIS A 230 20.41 1.71 1.20
N VAL A 231 19.74 0.76 1.84
CA VAL A 231 20.02 0.33 3.20
C VAL A 231 21.24 -0.58 3.21
N ASN A 232 22.40 0.03 3.45
CA ASN A 232 23.64 -0.67 3.74
C ASN A 232 23.69 -1.14 5.20
N LYS A 233 24.74 -1.88 5.56
CA LYS A 233 24.94 -2.41 6.92
C LYS A 233 24.85 -1.32 8.00
N ASN A 234 25.57 -0.21 7.81
CA ASN A 234 25.61 0.88 8.79
C ASN A 234 24.24 1.55 8.99
N LEU A 235 23.49 1.76 7.89
CA LEU A 235 22.15 2.34 7.95
C LEU A 235 21.17 1.37 8.61
N SER A 236 21.25 0.07 8.29
CA SER A 236 20.48 -0.98 8.95
C SER A 236 20.74 -1.01 10.46
N GLU A 237 22.01 -1.01 10.88
CA GLU A 237 22.41 -0.99 12.29
C GLU A 237 21.90 0.27 13.01
N THR A 238 21.98 1.43 12.35
CA THR A 238 21.43 2.69 12.88
C THR A 238 19.93 2.60 13.10
N ILE A 239 19.18 2.08 12.12
CA ILE A 239 17.72 1.95 12.22
C ILE A 239 17.35 0.93 13.29
N MET A 240 18.01 -0.24 13.32
CA MET A 240 17.78 -1.28 14.32
C MET A 240 18.02 -0.77 15.74
N SER A 241 19.14 -0.07 15.96
CA SER A 241 19.47 0.54 17.24
C SER A 241 18.36 1.50 17.72
N LYS A 242 17.91 2.41 16.84
CA LYS A 242 16.81 3.35 17.17
C LYS A 242 15.47 2.66 17.43
N LEU A 243 15.23 1.51 16.81
CA LEU A 243 14.02 0.72 17.01
C LEU A 243 14.09 -0.25 18.20
N GLY A 244 15.27 -0.43 18.81
CA GLY A 244 15.49 -1.47 19.81
C GLY A 244 15.40 -2.89 19.24
N LEU A 245 15.71 -3.07 17.95
CA LEU A 245 15.71 -4.36 17.28
C LEU A 245 17.11 -5.00 17.37
N ASN A 246 17.13 -6.31 17.56
CA ASN A 246 18.37 -7.09 17.68
C ASN A 246 18.78 -7.82 16.40
N ASN A 247 17.96 -7.79 15.33
CA ASN A 247 18.33 -8.36 14.04
C ASN A 247 17.65 -7.68 12.84
N ASN A 248 18.30 -7.80 11.67
CA ASN A 248 17.85 -7.14 10.44
C ASN A 248 16.58 -7.79 9.84
N SER A 249 16.32 -9.06 10.13
CA SER A 249 15.09 -9.73 9.66
C SER A 249 13.83 -9.09 10.22
N LEU A 250 13.89 -8.53 11.44
CA LEU A 250 12.78 -7.79 12.05
C LEU A 250 12.53 -6.47 11.32
N LEU A 251 13.59 -5.75 10.95
CA LEU A 251 13.48 -4.52 10.17
C LEU A 251 12.84 -4.76 8.79
N LYS A 252 13.27 -5.81 8.09
CA LYS A 252 12.74 -6.20 6.76
C LYS A 252 11.22 -6.45 6.75
N LYS A 253 10.61 -6.81 7.89
CA LYS A 253 9.14 -6.98 7.99
C LYS A 253 8.36 -5.70 7.70
N TYR A 254 9.01 -4.54 7.81
CA TYR A 254 8.39 -3.23 7.66
C TYR A 254 8.59 -2.62 6.27
N TYR A 255 9.61 -3.03 5.51
CA TYR A 255 9.95 -2.44 4.21
C TYR A 255 8.79 -2.35 3.20
N PRO A 256 7.89 -3.35 3.04
CA PRO A 256 6.73 -3.19 2.17
C PRO A 256 5.82 -2.02 2.57
N VAL A 257 5.67 -1.77 3.88
CA VAL A 257 4.90 -0.63 4.39
C VAL A 257 5.70 0.65 4.22
N LEU A 258 7.00 0.66 4.51
CA LEU A 258 7.84 1.86 4.36
C LEU A 258 7.90 2.36 2.90
N VAL A 259 8.03 1.46 1.93
CA VAL A 259 7.96 1.82 0.49
C VAL A 259 6.60 2.41 0.13
N HIS A 260 5.52 1.89 0.72
CA HIS A 260 4.17 2.37 0.47
C HIS A 260 3.94 3.76 1.08
N THR A 261 4.36 3.96 2.33
CA THR A 261 4.17 5.21 3.07
C THR A 261 5.18 6.28 2.69
N ALA A 262 6.31 5.95 2.06
CA ALA A 262 7.33 6.93 1.67
C ALA A 262 6.76 8.13 0.89
N TYR A 263 5.68 7.95 0.12
CA TYR A 263 5.04 9.04 -0.65
C TYR A 263 4.31 10.08 0.20
N THR A 264 4.19 9.88 1.52
CA THR A 264 3.76 10.94 2.45
C THR A 264 4.91 11.89 2.79
N ASN A 265 6.16 11.49 2.54
CA ASN A 265 7.33 12.33 2.75
C ASN A 265 7.48 13.33 1.59
N PRO A 266 7.66 14.64 1.85
CA PRO A 266 7.73 15.67 0.82
C PRO A 266 8.92 15.54 -0.14
N ASP A 267 9.99 14.84 0.25
CA ASP A 267 11.17 14.61 -0.60
C ASP A 267 10.98 13.43 -1.58
N ILE A 268 9.89 12.69 -1.45
CA ILE A 268 9.54 11.55 -2.32
C ILE A 268 8.54 12.02 -3.38
N SER A 269 8.94 11.98 -4.65
CA SER A 269 8.07 12.29 -5.77
C SER A 269 7.07 11.15 -6.02
N TYR A 270 5.78 11.43 -5.87
CA TYR A 270 4.68 10.54 -6.25
C TYR A 270 4.53 10.35 -7.78
N LEU A 271 5.39 10.99 -8.58
CA LEU A 271 5.49 10.80 -10.03
C LEU A 271 6.78 10.05 -10.42
N MET A 272 7.46 9.43 -9.45
CA MET A 272 8.59 8.53 -9.69
C MET A 272 8.37 7.23 -8.93
N PRO A 273 8.79 6.07 -9.47
CA PRO A 273 8.84 4.85 -8.67
C PRO A 273 9.86 5.00 -7.54
N PHE A 274 9.55 4.36 -6.41
CA PHE A 274 10.39 4.35 -5.23
C PHE A 274 10.86 2.95 -4.88
N PHE A 275 12.14 2.81 -4.56
CA PHE A 275 12.78 1.56 -4.17
C PHE A 275 13.45 1.65 -2.79
N ILE A 276 13.38 0.55 -2.04
CA ILE A 276 14.31 0.24 -0.96
C ILE A 276 15.15 -0.94 -1.42
N PHE A 277 16.46 -0.73 -1.46
CA PHE A 277 17.46 -1.78 -1.69
C PHE A 277 18.13 -2.09 -0.36
N ASP A 278 18.16 -3.36 0.04
CA ASP A 278 18.81 -3.81 1.28
C ASP A 278 19.86 -4.88 0.98
N GLY A 279 21.11 -4.61 1.35
CA GLY A 279 22.26 -5.47 1.06
C GLY A 279 23.09 -5.03 -0.15
N PHE A 280 24.19 -5.76 -0.44
CA PHE A 280 25.15 -5.40 -1.51
C PHE A 280 25.29 -6.46 -2.60
N GLU A 281 25.60 -7.71 -2.25
CA GLU A 281 25.78 -8.79 -3.22
C GLU A 281 24.45 -9.44 -3.61
N ASN A 282 23.64 -9.79 -2.60
CA ASN A 282 22.25 -10.22 -2.73
C ASN A 282 21.35 -9.12 -2.17
N VAL A 283 20.75 -8.36 -3.08
CA VAL A 283 19.98 -7.16 -2.76
C VAL A 283 18.52 -7.55 -2.63
N SER A 284 17.97 -7.45 -1.42
CA SER A 284 16.52 -7.50 -1.24
C SER A 284 15.91 -6.21 -1.78
N VAL A 285 14.95 -6.34 -2.69
CA VAL A 285 14.32 -5.22 -3.38
C VAL A 285 12.88 -5.09 -2.92
N TYR A 286 12.48 -3.87 -2.59
CA TYR A 286 11.09 -3.50 -2.30
C TYR A 286 10.77 -2.25 -3.09
N ALA A 287 9.70 -2.24 -3.87
CA ALA A 287 9.41 -1.14 -4.78
C ALA A 287 7.92 -0.82 -4.85
N LYS A 288 7.58 0.42 -5.16
CA LYS A 288 6.21 0.83 -5.50
C LYS A 288 6.24 1.70 -6.75
N ILE A 289 5.34 1.39 -7.68
CA ILE A 289 5.02 2.26 -8.81
C ILE A 289 3.74 3.02 -8.43
N PRO A 290 3.74 4.37 -8.41
CA PRO A 290 2.52 5.15 -8.21
C PRO A 290 1.45 4.80 -9.24
N LYS A 291 0.18 4.70 -8.82
CA LYS A 291 -0.95 4.33 -9.71
C LYS A 291 -1.05 5.24 -10.94
N LEU A 292 -0.74 6.53 -10.80
CA LEU A 292 -0.69 7.48 -11.93
C LEU A 292 0.29 7.07 -13.05
N LEU A 293 1.49 6.60 -12.69
CA LEU A 293 2.48 6.16 -13.68
C LEU A 293 2.03 4.85 -14.33
N LYS A 294 1.49 3.93 -13.53
CA LYS A 294 0.94 2.67 -14.02
C LYS A 294 -0.17 2.89 -15.05
N LEU A 295 -1.12 3.78 -14.76
CA LEU A 295 -2.22 4.10 -15.68
C LEU A 295 -1.72 4.79 -16.96
N LYS A 296 -0.80 5.76 -16.84
CA LYS A 296 -0.30 6.53 -17.98
C LYS A 296 0.53 5.68 -18.94
N TYR A 297 1.48 4.92 -18.39
CA TYR A 297 2.49 4.22 -19.18
C TYR A 297 2.22 2.71 -19.30
N ASN A 298 1.23 2.16 -18.60
CA ASN A 298 0.94 0.73 -18.54
C ASN A 298 2.16 -0.10 -18.09
N ILE A 299 2.82 0.35 -17.02
CA ILE A 299 4.04 -0.26 -16.48
C ILE A 299 3.77 -1.13 -15.26
N ASP A 300 4.50 -2.24 -15.14
CA ASP A 300 4.63 -3.06 -13.95
C ASP A 300 6.11 -3.40 -13.72
N PHE A 301 6.49 -3.99 -12.59
CA PHE A 301 7.87 -4.49 -12.40
C PHE A 301 7.97 -6.02 -12.41
N LYS A 302 6.97 -6.72 -12.95
CA LYS A 302 6.97 -8.20 -12.98
C LYS A 302 8.06 -8.74 -13.90
N GLY A 303 8.38 -8.03 -14.98
CA GLY A 303 9.47 -8.37 -15.89
C GLY A 303 10.88 -8.17 -15.30
N MET A 304 10.99 -7.67 -14.06
CA MET A 304 12.27 -7.47 -13.37
C MET A 304 12.51 -8.51 -12.27
N ASP A 305 11.96 -9.72 -12.37
CA ASP A 305 12.03 -10.74 -11.33
C ASP A 305 11.46 -10.27 -9.97
N LEU A 306 10.54 -9.30 -9.99
CA LEU A 306 9.82 -8.86 -8.79
C LEU A 306 8.40 -9.42 -8.79
N THR A 307 7.96 -9.85 -7.61
CA THR A 307 6.59 -10.31 -7.39
C THR A 307 5.75 -9.20 -6.77
N GLY A 308 4.46 -9.13 -7.11
CA GLY A 308 3.56 -8.07 -6.67
C GLY A 308 2.82 -7.41 -7.82
N ASN A 309 2.08 -6.33 -7.55
CA ASN A 309 1.32 -5.58 -8.56
C ASN A 309 1.24 -4.07 -8.27
N ASN A 310 1.16 -3.69 -7.00
CA ASN A 310 1.22 -2.29 -6.56
C ASN A 310 2.45 -2.02 -5.67
N ILE A 311 2.77 -2.97 -4.79
CA ILE A 311 4.04 -3.06 -4.09
C ILE A 311 4.73 -4.33 -4.58
N TYR A 312 5.97 -4.19 -5.01
CA TYR A 312 6.80 -5.23 -5.59
C TYR A 312 7.91 -5.61 -4.62
N PHE A 313 8.28 -6.88 -4.60
CA PHE A 313 9.41 -7.35 -3.82
C PHE A 313 10.07 -8.58 -4.47
N GLY A 314 11.37 -8.71 -4.24
CA GLY A 314 12.20 -9.78 -4.81
C GLY A 314 13.64 -9.68 -4.34
N ASN A 315 14.52 -10.44 -4.97
CA ASN A 315 15.95 -10.34 -4.75
C ASN A 315 16.67 -10.18 -6.08
N TRP A 316 17.62 -9.25 -6.15
CA TRP A 316 18.51 -9.07 -7.29
C TRP A 316 19.94 -9.37 -6.88
N SER A 317 20.68 -10.01 -7.78
CA SER A 317 22.14 -9.99 -7.73
C SER A 317 22.65 -8.57 -7.97
N LYS A 318 23.86 -8.29 -7.50
CA LYS A 318 24.60 -7.06 -7.85
C LYS A 318 24.67 -6.80 -9.36
N LYS A 319 24.75 -7.85 -10.18
CA LYS A 319 24.76 -7.76 -11.64
C LYS A 319 23.40 -7.28 -12.17
N GLN A 320 22.30 -7.86 -11.69
CA GLN A 320 20.94 -7.42 -12.04
C GLN A 320 20.70 -5.96 -11.61
N LEU A 321 21.10 -5.58 -10.39
CA LEU A 321 20.98 -4.20 -9.92
C LEU A 321 21.69 -3.23 -10.88
N LYS A 322 22.92 -3.55 -11.29
CA LYS A 322 23.69 -2.73 -12.25
C LYS A 322 23.12 -2.73 -13.65
N SER A 323 22.46 -3.80 -14.09
CA SER A 323 21.83 -3.82 -15.42
C SER A 323 20.53 -3.05 -15.46
N TYR A 324 19.80 -2.99 -14.34
CA TYR A 324 18.53 -2.26 -14.24
C TYR A 324 18.71 -0.79 -13.89
N LEU A 325 19.73 -0.43 -13.11
CA LEU A 325 19.98 0.95 -12.69
C LEU A 325 21.16 1.56 -13.43
N ARG A 326 20.89 2.67 -14.14
CA ARG A 326 21.93 3.59 -14.60
C ARG A 326 21.96 4.84 -13.71
N PRO A 327 23.13 5.47 -13.50
CA PRO A 327 23.18 6.78 -12.87
C PRO A 327 22.20 7.73 -13.56
N GLY A 328 21.30 8.35 -12.79
CA GLY A 328 20.36 9.35 -13.28
C GLY A 328 20.71 10.67 -12.64
N GLU A 329 20.95 11.69 -13.45
CA GLU A 329 21.12 13.05 -12.95
C GLU A 329 19.74 13.74 -12.89
N ARG A 330 19.51 14.51 -11.83
CA ARG A 330 18.39 15.45 -11.77
C ARG A 330 18.82 16.67 -12.58
N VAL A 331 18.10 16.96 -13.67
CA VAL A 331 18.24 18.27 -14.35
C VAL A 331 17.55 19.33 -13.51
#